data_AF-A0A6N4QFE7-F1
#
_entry.id   AF-A0A6N4QFE7-F1
#
_cell.length_a   1.000
_cell.length_b   1.000
_cell.length_c   1.000
_cell.angle_alpha   90.00
_cell.angle_beta   90.00
_cell.angle_gamma   90.00
#
_symmetry.space_group_name_H-M   'P 1'
#
loop_
_entity.id
_entity.type
_entity.pdbx_description
1 polymer ?
#
loop_
_entity_poly.entity_id
_entity_poly.type
_entity_poly.pdbx_seq_one_letter_code
_entity_poly.pdbx_strand_id
1 'polypeptide(L)'
;MKNKFKEYHKFTKEELIRLSKESLYVFDTNILLNMYRYSRSTVEDFFTVFSKLKKENRIWIPYQVGIEFYENRINVIAEQRKSYQEILKSITKFKNDISAKYKNHPFLNFEEIFSELNNKAITEIENKICEAEKLQPNWLDRDEILERINLIFEDSTGEEFTEERLKEIKSEGKLRYENKIPPGFKDENKSDHKKFGDLIIWFEIIEKAKSSKKNIILVSGDTKDDWWLEKDGNKIMPLPALKKELYKQAGVNFHIYTPDAFLEFSTIELEKKDSSISEARKFQEFDELIGTDQQYNYKLQSISLNLSSPFLSDKFKNIIIEIENNIISVMERLIPYDPINDSINYTKNINNIEIIKFQLKLMKNENFNDIFMIKQFDTLLSYLLNTLSELLLNRKLYLDDIHDLYKSISIIEKHRKFILTLT
;
A
#
# COMPACT_ATOMS: atom_id res chain seq x y z
N MET A 1 -18.15 -29.50 13.68
CA MET A 1 -16.91 -28.71 13.82
C MET A 1 -17.15 -27.20 13.79
N LYS A 2 -18.01 -26.68 12.89
CA LYS A 2 -18.28 -25.24 12.71
C LYS A 2 -18.43 -24.41 14.00
N ASN A 3 -19.24 -24.87 14.96
CA ASN A 3 -19.45 -24.14 16.22
C ASN A 3 -18.24 -24.13 17.17
N LYS A 4 -17.39 -25.18 17.13
CA LYS A 4 -16.20 -25.29 17.99
C LYS A 4 -15.00 -24.49 17.46
N PHE A 5 -14.98 -24.18 16.16
CA PHE A 5 -13.86 -23.52 15.46
C PHE A 5 -14.33 -22.30 14.65
N LYS A 6 -15.38 -21.62 15.11
CA LYS A 6 -16.00 -20.48 14.42
C LYS A 6 -15.02 -19.36 14.07
N GLU A 7 -13.95 -19.20 14.84
CA GLU A 7 -12.92 -18.19 14.60
C GLU A 7 -12.23 -18.42 13.25
N TYR A 8 -12.16 -19.68 12.77
CA TYR A 8 -11.57 -20.08 11.50
C TYR A 8 -12.54 -20.02 10.31
N HIS A 9 -13.83 -19.74 10.55
CA HIS A 9 -14.84 -19.63 9.50
C HIS A 9 -15.03 -18.18 9.07
N LYS A 10 -14.90 -17.91 7.77
CA LYS A 10 -15.26 -16.63 7.15
C LYS A 10 -16.77 -16.46 7.16
N PHE A 11 -17.24 -15.25 7.41
CA PHE A 11 -18.65 -14.90 7.29
C PHE A 11 -19.10 -14.99 5.83
N THR A 12 -20.28 -15.55 5.57
CA THR A 12 -20.92 -15.44 4.25
C THR A 12 -21.39 -14.01 3.99
N LYS A 13 -21.78 -13.70 2.75
CA LYS A 13 -22.29 -12.37 2.41
C LYS A 13 -23.54 -12.01 3.23
N GLU A 14 -24.42 -12.98 3.45
CA GLU A 14 -25.64 -12.81 4.24
C GLU A 14 -25.31 -12.61 5.72
N GLU A 15 -24.34 -13.36 6.25
CA GLU A 15 -23.85 -13.18 7.62
C GLU A 15 -23.21 -11.80 7.80
N LEU A 16 -22.43 -11.31 6.82
CA LEU A 16 -21.86 -9.97 6.85
C LEU A 16 -22.92 -8.87 6.78
N ILE A 17 -23.96 -9.01 5.96
CA ILE A 17 -25.09 -8.06 5.91
C ILE A 17 -25.82 -8.00 7.25
N ARG A 18 -25.99 -9.14 7.92
CA ARG A 18 -26.61 -9.16 9.25
C ARG A 18 -25.68 -8.54 10.29
N LEU A 19 -24.40 -8.92 10.27
CA LEU A 19 -23.38 -8.39 11.16
C LEU A 19 -23.30 -6.85 11.03
N SER A 20 -23.29 -6.32 9.81
CA SER A 20 -23.16 -4.89 9.52
C SER A 20 -24.33 -4.05 10.05
N LYS A 21 -25.53 -4.64 10.21
CA LYS A 21 -26.72 -4.00 10.80
C LYS A 21 -26.73 -4.03 12.32
N GLU A 22 -26.16 -5.07 12.93
CA GLU A 22 -26.20 -5.32 14.38
C GLU A 22 -24.92 -4.90 15.12
N SER A 23 -23.89 -4.44 14.40
CA SER A 23 -22.58 -4.12 14.98
C SER A 23 -22.40 -2.65 15.38
N LEU A 24 -21.54 -2.45 16.37
CA LEU A 24 -20.87 -1.20 16.66
C LEU A 24 -19.64 -1.08 15.73
N TYR A 25 -19.54 0.04 15.01
CA TYR A 25 -18.39 0.37 14.19
C TYR A 25 -17.37 1.12 15.03
N VAL A 26 -16.16 0.59 15.03
CA VAL A 26 -15.00 1.16 15.70
C VAL A 26 -14.06 1.68 14.64
N PHE A 27 -13.67 2.94 14.70
CA PHE A 27 -12.78 3.55 13.71
C PHE A 27 -11.37 3.65 14.24
N ASP A 28 -10.41 3.32 13.38
CA ASP A 28 -8.98 3.44 13.64
C ASP A 28 -8.46 4.85 13.32
N THR A 29 -7.30 5.20 13.86
CA THR A 29 -6.64 6.51 13.69
C THR A 29 -6.43 6.84 12.21
N ASN A 30 -5.99 5.86 11.41
CA ASN A 30 -5.70 6.08 9.99
C ASN A 30 -6.93 6.50 9.18
N ILE A 31 -8.12 6.05 9.55
CA ILE A 31 -9.37 6.46 8.89
C ILE A 31 -9.59 7.96 9.07
N LEU A 32 -9.40 8.45 10.30
CA LEU A 32 -9.58 9.85 10.63
C LEU A 32 -8.50 10.73 9.98
N LEU A 33 -7.25 10.28 10.01
CA LEU A 33 -6.13 11.00 9.39
C LEU A 33 -6.27 11.07 7.86
N ASN A 34 -6.77 10.01 7.22
CA ASN A 34 -6.94 9.98 5.77
C ASN A 34 -8.01 10.96 5.27
N MET A 35 -8.88 11.49 6.14
CA MET A 35 -9.80 12.58 5.77
C MET A 35 -9.06 13.82 5.27
N TYR A 36 -7.82 14.08 5.71
CA TYR A 36 -6.99 15.18 5.21
C TYR A 36 -6.27 14.86 3.90
N ARG A 37 -6.29 13.59 3.47
CA ARG A 37 -5.58 13.10 2.28
C ARG A 37 -6.54 12.84 1.11
N TYR A 38 -7.81 12.57 1.41
CA TYR A 38 -8.84 12.30 0.43
C TYR A 38 -9.36 13.56 -0.25
N SER A 39 -9.91 13.36 -1.46
CA SER A 39 -10.73 14.34 -2.15
C SER A 39 -11.95 14.73 -1.33
N ARG A 40 -12.44 15.95 -1.55
CA ARG A 40 -13.63 16.48 -0.86
C ARG A 40 -14.85 15.56 -1.04
N SER A 41 -15.05 14.98 -2.22
CA SER A 41 -16.16 14.06 -2.47
C SER A 41 -16.09 12.81 -1.59
N THR A 42 -14.89 12.22 -1.44
CA THR A 42 -14.70 11.03 -0.62
C THR A 42 -14.89 11.35 0.86
N VAL A 43 -14.40 12.51 1.32
CA VAL A 43 -14.64 13.00 2.68
C VAL A 43 -16.15 13.13 2.96
N GLU A 44 -16.92 13.70 2.03
CA GLU A 44 -18.38 13.80 2.19
C GLU A 44 -19.08 12.43 2.26
N ASP A 45 -18.61 11.45 1.50
CA ASP A 45 -19.18 10.11 1.54
C ASP A 45 -18.91 9.43 2.89
N PHE A 46 -17.69 9.54 3.43
CA PHE A 46 -17.38 9.06 4.78
C PHE A 46 -18.26 9.73 5.83
N PHE A 47 -18.39 11.07 5.81
CA PHE A 47 -19.23 11.78 6.77
C PHE A 47 -20.71 11.47 6.63
N THR A 48 -21.20 11.16 5.43
CA THR A 48 -22.58 10.70 5.22
C THR A 48 -22.82 9.39 5.97
N VAL A 49 -21.89 8.44 5.85
CA VAL A 49 -21.97 7.16 6.54
C VAL A 49 -21.79 7.33 8.05
N PHE A 50 -20.83 8.14 8.50
CA PHE A 50 -20.63 8.44 9.92
C PHE A 50 -21.87 9.06 10.55
N SER A 51 -22.50 10.02 9.88
CA SER A 51 -23.72 10.67 10.34
C SER A 51 -24.86 9.67 10.52
N LYS A 52 -25.00 8.70 9.61
CA LYS A 52 -25.98 7.61 9.74
C LYS A 52 -25.67 6.72 10.95
N LEU A 53 -24.42 6.27 11.09
CA LEU A 53 -24.01 5.44 12.22
C LEU A 53 -24.15 6.17 13.57
N LYS A 54 -23.90 7.48 13.61
CA LYS A 54 -24.14 8.31 14.80
C LYS A 54 -25.60 8.33 15.20
N LYS A 55 -26.50 8.60 14.25
CA LYS A 55 -27.96 8.62 14.49
C LYS A 55 -28.48 7.29 15.06
N GLU A 56 -27.84 6.19 14.68
CA GLU A 56 -28.21 4.85 15.13
C GLU A 56 -27.45 4.40 16.39
N ASN A 57 -26.58 5.25 16.95
CA ASN A 57 -25.70 4.94 18.09
C ASN A 57 -24.84 3.68 17.86
N ARG A 58 -24.22 3.62 16.67
CA ARG A 58 -23.38 2.50 16.17
C ARG A 58 -22.00 2.95 15.70
N ILE A 59 -21.54 4.12 16.14
CA ILE A 59 -20.21 4.66 15.87
C ILE A 59 -19.45 4.81 17.19
N TRP A 60 -18.16 4.50 17.21
CA TRP A 60 -17.31 4.69 18.36
C TRP A 60 -15.84 4.78 17.96
N ILE A 61 -15.02 5.48 18.76
CA ILE A 61 -13.56 5.42 18.67
C ILE A 61 -12.95 5.10 20.05
N PRO A 62 -11.86 4.32 20.08
CA PRO A 62 -11.01 4.17 21.27
C PRO A 62 -10.45 5.53 21.72
N TYR A 63 -10.15 5.69 23.02
CA TYR A 63 -9.50 6.92 23.53
C TYR A 63 -8.11 7.09 22.91
N GLN A 64 -7.36 5.99 22.83
CA GLN A 64 -6.02 5.97 22.22
C GLN A 64 -6.04 6.44 20.76
N VAL A 65 -7.09 6.11 19.99
CA VAL A 65 -7.27 6.62 18.61
C VAL A 65 -7.42 8.15 18.59
N GLY A 66 -8.15 8.70 19.57
CA GLY A 66 -8.27 10.15 19.74
C GLY A 66 -6.90 10.80 19.97
N ILE A 67 -6.10 10.28 20.90
CA ILE A 67 -4.74 10.78 21.18
C ILE A 67 -3.89 10.76 19.91
N GLU A 68 -3.81 9.61 19.23
CA GLU A 68 -3.00 9.47 18.04
C GLU A 68 -3.46 10.40 16.91
N PHE A 69 -4.77 10.61 16.76
CA PHE A 69 -5.30 11.56 15.79
C PHE A 69 -4.85 12.98 16.11
N TYR A 70 -5.00 13.43 17.36
CA TYR A 70 -4.60 14.77 17.77
C TYR A 70 -3.09 14.99 17.64
N GLU A 71 -2.25 14.02 17.99
CA GLU A 71 -0.80 14.12 17.86
C GLU A 71 -0.33 14.18 16.40
N ASN A 72 -0.97 13.45 15.50
CA ASN A 72 -0.47 13.27 14.13
C ASN A 72 -1.15 14.16 13.08
N ARG A 73 -2.36 14.69 13.32
CA ARG A 73 -3.13 15.44 12.30
C ARG A 73 -2.37 16.62 11.69
N ILE A 74 -1.65 17.40 12.52
CA ILE A 74 -0.93 18.59 12.05
C ILE A 74 0.22 18.19 11.12
N ASN A 75 0.89 17.08 11.43
CA ASN A 75 1.94 16.54 10.57
C ASN A 75 1.36 16.07 9.23
N VAL A 76 0.22 15.37 9.22
CA VAL A 76 -0.45 14.95 7.98
C VAL A 76 -0.86 16.15 7.13
N ILE A 77 -1.42 17.20 7.74
CA ILE A 77 -1.77 18.45 7.04
C ILE A 77 -0.51 19.10 6.43
N ALA A 78 0.59 19.15 7.18
CA ALA A 78 1.85 19.73 6.72
C ALA A 78 2.49 18.90 5.58
N GLU A 79 2.45 17.57 5.68
CA GLU A 79 2.93 16.65 4.64
C GLU A 79 2.16 16.82 3.33
N GLN A 80 0.84 16.97 3.40
CA GLN A 80 0.01 17.20 2.21
C GLN A 80 0.39 18.49 1.49
N ARG A 81 0.63 19.59 2.22
CA ARG A 81 1.14 20.83 1.61
C ARG A 81 2.54 20.66 1.03
N LYS A 82 3.42 20.00 1.77
CA LYS A 82 4.80 19.74 1.31
C LYS A 82 4.82 18.89 0.04
N SER A 83 3.85 18.01 -0.16
CA SER A 83 3.78 17.12 -1.33
C SER A 83 3.78 17.89 -2.66
N TYR A 84 3.09 19.04 -2.75
CA TYR A 84 3.10 19.89 -3.94
C TYR A 84 4.52 20.34 -4.28
N GLN A 85 5.28 20.81 -3.29
CA GLN A 85 6.66 21.24 -3.45
C GLN A 85 7.58 20.08 -3.84
N GLU A 86 7.37 18.89 -3.27
CA GLU A 86 8.17 17.70 -3.63
C GLU A 86 7.86 17.20 -5.06
N ILE A 87 6.62 17.31 -5.53
CA ILE A 87 6.26 17.04 -6.93
C ILE A 87 6.97 18.03 -7.86
N LEU A 88 6.91 19.33 -7.56
CA LEU A 88 7.60 20.36 -8.35
C LEU A 88 9.13 20.18 -8.37
N LYS A 89 9.73 19.81 -7.23
CA LYS A 89 11.15 19.45 -7.14
C LYS A 89 11.46 18.22 -7.99
N SER A 90 10.60 17.21 -8.00
CA SER A 90 10.78 15.99 -8.80
C SER A 90 10.70 16.29 -10.29
N ILE A 91 9.78 17.15 -10.72
CA ILE A 91 9.70 17.66 -12.09
C ILE A 91 11.00 18.41 -12.45
N THR A 92 11.47 19.28 -11.56
CA THR A 92 12.72 20.03 -11.76
C THR A 92 13.92 19.09 -11.90
N LYS A 93 14.02 18.08 -11.04
CA LYS A 93 15.06 17.06 -11.10
C LYS A 93 15.01 16.28 -12.41
N PHE A 94 13.82 15.83 -12.83
CA PHE A 94 13.60 15.19 -14.12
C PHE A 94 14.11 16.06 -15.29
N LYS A 95 13.81 17.37 -15.28
CA LYS A 95 14.32 18.30 -16.30
C LYS A 95 15.85 18.32 -16.34
N ASN A 96 16.47 18.42 -15.17
CA ASN A 96 17.92 18.50 -15.05
C ASN A 96 18.62 17.19 -15.47
N ASP A 97 18.10 16.04 -15.04
CA ASP A 97 18.66 14.72 -15.35
C ASP A 97 18.63 14.45 -16.85
N ILE A 98 17.51 14.79 -17.50
CA ILE A 98 17.33 14.66 -18.95
C ILE A 98 18.25 15.61 -19.71
N SER A 99 18.33 16.88 -19.30
CA SER A 99 19.24 17.85 -19.90
C SER A 99 20.72 17.43 -19.76
N ALA A 100 21.16 17.08 -18.55
CA ALA A 100 22.54 16.72 -18.30
C ALA A 100 23.02 15.51 -19.13
N LYS A 101 22.13 14.54 -19.36
CA LYS A 101 22.49 13.28 -20.02
C LYS A 101 22.47 13.35 -21.55
N TYR A 102 21.63 14.19 -22.15
CA TYR A 102 21.34 14.11 -23.59
C TYR A 102 21.47 15.44 -24.33
N LYS A 103 21.82 16.55 -23.66
CA LYS A 103 21.98 17.88 -24.27
C LYS A 103 22.89 17.90 -25.50
N ASN A 104 23.99 17.12 -25.48
CA ASN A 104 24.99 17.09 -26.55
C ASN A 104 24.82 15.90 -27.51
N HIS A 105 23.61 15.35 -27.66
CA HIS A 105 23.42 14.18 -28.51
C HIS A 105 23.71 14.49 -29.99
N PRO A 106 24.67 13.81 -30.66
CA PRO A 106 25.21 14.24 -31.94
C PRO A 106 24.23 14.15 -33.13
N PHE A 107 23.14 13.42 -32.98
CA PHE A 107 22.15 13.19 -34.06
C PHE A 107 20.75 13.71 -33.72
N LEU A 108 20.59 14.47 -32.64
CA LEU A 108 19.27 14.90 -32.17
C LEU A 108 19.34 16.34 -31.69
N ASN A 109 18.47 17.21 -32.20
CA ASN A 109 18.33 18.59 -31.70
C ASN A 109 17.57 18.57 -30.36
N PHE A 110 18.27 18.15 -29.33
CA PHE A 110 17.69 17.90 -28.03
C PHE A 110 17.16 19.16 -27.37
N GLU A 111 17.85 20.29 -27.54
CA GLU A 111 17.42 21.56 -26.96
C GLU A 111 16.06 22.00 -27.51
N GLU A 112 15.82 21.84 -28.82
CA GLU A 112 14.54 22.18 -29.45
C GLU A 112 13.41 21.25 -28.96
N ILE A 113 13.63 19.93 -29.03
CA ILE A 113 12.64 18.92 -28.59
C ILE A 113 12.29 19.10 -27.10
N PHE A 114 13.31 19.31 -26.26
CA PHE A 114 13.12 19.47 -24.83
C PHE A 114 12.47 20.81 -24.49
N SER A 115 12.80 21.88 -25.22
CA SER A 115 12.12 23.18 -25.09
C SER A 115 10.63 23.07 -25.43
N GLU A 116 10.27 22.33 -26.48
CA GLU A 116 8.86 22.08 -26.80
C GLU A 116 8.12 21.32 -25.71
N LEU A 117 8.71 20.22 -25.21
CA LEU A 117 8.15 19.44 -24.09
C LEU A 117 7.96 20.33 -22.85
N ASN A 118 8.97 21.13 -22.53
CA ASN A 118 8.97 22.01 -21.37
C ASN A 118 7.88 23.09 -21.47
N ASN A 119 7.77 23.75 -22.62
CA ASN A 119 6.83 24.85 -22.82
C ASN A 119 5.38 24.37 -22.97
N LYS A 120 5.15 23.24 -23.65
CA LYS A 120 3.79 22.75 -23.96
C LYS A 120 3.21 21.91 -22.82
N ALA A 121 3.97 20.97 -22.26
CA ALA A 121 3.42 19.98 -21.33
C ALA A 121 3.86 20.24 -19.88
N ILE A 122 5.16 20.45 -19.64
CA ILE A 122 5.65 20.53 -18.26
C ILE A 122 5.19 21.81 -17.58
N THR A 123 5.26 22.95 -18.28
CA THR A 123 4.77 24.23 -17.75
C THR A 123 3.28 24.18 -17.41
N GLU A 124 2.47 23.51 -18.25
CA GLU A 124 1.03 23.34 -17.98
C GLU A 124 0.78 22.51 -16.72
N ILE A 125 1.55 21.43 -16.52
CA ILE A 125 1.49 20.60 -15.31
C ILE A 125 1.90 21.40 -14.08
N GLU A 126 3.02 22.14 -14.14
CA GLU A 126 3.49 22.99 -13.05
C GLU A 126 2.44 24.04 -12.66
N ASN A 127 1.78 24.66 -13.64
CA ASN A 127 0.69 25.61 -13.39
C ASN A 127 -0.50 24.95 -12.70
N LYS A 128 -0.95 23.78 -13.18
CA LYS A 128 -2.05 23.02 -12.57
C LYS A 128 -1.74 22.62 -11.12
N ILE A 129 -0.51 22.24 -10.82
CA ILE A 129 -0.06 21.92 -9.46
C ILE A 129 -0.10 23.17 -8.57
N CYS A 130 0.42 24.30 -9.05
CA CYS A 130 0.39 25.57 -8.32
C CYS A 130 -1.04 26.07 -8.06
N GLU A 131 -1.94 25.91 -9.02
CA GLU A 131 -3.36 26.26 -8.86
C GLU A 131 -4.04 25.36 -7.83
N ALA A 132 -3.78 24.05 -7.87
CA ALA A 132 -4.30 23.11 -6.89
C ALA A 132 -3.78 23.40 -5.47
N GLU A 133 -2.50 23.76 -5.31
CA GLU A 133 -1.91 24.17 -4.02
C GLU A 133 -2.61 25.42 -3.46
N LYS A 134 -2.91 26.42 -4.30
CA LYS A 134 -3.64 27.63 -3.91
C LYS A 134 -5.09 27.37 -3.49
N LEU A 135 -5.74 26.40 -4.14
CA LEU A 135 -7.12 26.01 -3.83
C LEU A 135 -7.22 25.09 -2.61
N GLN A 136 -6.11 24.54 -2.12
CA GLN A 136 -6.11 23.66 -0.95
C GLN A 136 -6.56 24.45 0.29
N PRO A 137 -7.54 23.94 1.07
CA PRO A 137 -7.97 24.62 2.28
C PRO A 137 -6.83 24.80 3.29
N ASN A 138 -6.81 25.96 3.96
CA ASN A 138 -5.87 26.20 5.04
C ASN A 138 -6.38 25.58 6.35
N TRP A 139 -6.29 24.24 6.46
CA TRP A 139 -6.70 23.49 7.66
C TRP A 139 -5.99 23.92 8.96
N LEU A 140 -4.85 24.61 8.89
CA LEU A 140 -4.17 25.15 10.07
C LEU A 140 -4.82 26.43 10.62
N ASP A 141 -5.60 27.13 9.80
CA ASP A 141 -6.34 28.34 10.19
C ASP A 141 -7.77 27.96 10.59
N ARG A 142 -8.48 27.23 9.72
CA ARG A 142 -9.82 26.70 9.99
C ARG A 142 -9.92 25.23 9.60
N ASP A 143 -10.09 24.37 10.60
CA ASP A 143 -10.11 22.92 10.43
C ASP A 143 -11.54 22.37 10.41
N GLU A 144 -12.19 22.43 9.24
CA GLU A 144 -13.57 21.94 9.09
C GLU A 144 -13.68 20.41 9.27
N ILE A 145 -12.60 19.64 9.08
CA ILE A 145 -12.58 18.19 9.27
C ILE A 145 -12.58 17.89 10.75
N LEU A 146 -11.72 18.57 11.52
CA LEU A 146 -11.68 18.45 12.97
C LEU A 146 -13.03 18.83 13.61
N GLU A 147 -13.63 19.94 13.19
CA GLU A 147 -14.95 20.37 13.67
C GLU A 147 -16.00 19.26 13.46
N ARG A 148 -16.02 18.64 12.27
CA ARG A 148 -16.96 17.56 11.95
C ARG A 148 -16.65 16.26 12.66
N ILE A 149 -15.37 15.89 12.82
CA ILE A 149 -14.96 14.71 13.59
C ILE A 149 -15.39 14.86 15.04
N ASN A 150 -15.13 16.02 15.66
CA ASN A 150 -15.57 16.30 17.02
C ASN A 150 -17.08 16.18 17.15
N LEU A 151 -17.83 16.78 16.21
CA LEU A 151 -19.29 16.65 16.20
C LEU A 151 -19.74 15.21 15.99
N ILE A 152 -19.07 14.39 15.18
CA ILE A 152 -19.48 13.00 14.95
C ILE A 152 -19.22 12.12 16.17
N PHE A 153 -18.06 12.28 16.81
CA PHE A 153 -17.59 11.40 17.88
C PHE A 153 -17.83 11.95 19.29
N GLU A 154 -18.51 13.09 19.42
CA GLU A 154 -19.09 13.56 20.68
C GLU A 154 -19.90 12.43 21.34
N ASP A 155 -19.59 12.15 22.60
CA ASP A 155 -20.12 11.04 23.42
C ASP A 155 -19.90 9.62 22.87
N SER A 156 -19.14 9.48 21.78
CA SER A 156 -18.83 8.23 21.10
C SER A 156 -17.34 7.91 21.14
N THR A 157 -16.64 8.38 22.17
CA THR A 157 -15.21 8.11 22.41
C THR A 157 -15.05 7.22 23.64
N GLY A 158 -13.98 6.42 23.69
CA GLY A 158 -13.60 5.64 24.86
C GLY A 158 -13.15 6.52 26.02
N GLU A 159 -13.18 5.95 27.22
CA GLU A 159 -12.57 6.57 28.41
C GLU A 159 -11.09 6.21 28.47
N GLU A 160 -10.28 7.13 29.01
CA GLU A 160 -8.87 6.89 29.24
C GLU A 160 -8.66 5.77 30.27
N PHE A 161 -7.73 4.85 29.99
CA PHE A 161 -7.27 3.90 30.98
C PHE A 161 -6.43 4.58 32.06
N THR A 162 -6.61 4.17 33.32
CA THR A 162 -5.76 4.64 34.41
C THR A 162 -4.30 4.28 34.18
N GLU A 163 -3.38 5.03 34.80
CA GLU A 163 -1.95 4.74 34.68
C GLU A 163 -1.59 3.31 35.13
N GLU A 164 -2.25 2.79 36.18
CA GLU A 164 -2.06 1.41 36.63
C GLU A 164 -2.46 0.43 35.53
N ARG A 165 -3.63 0.65 34.91
CA ARG A 165 -4.11 -0.21 33.84
C ARG A 165 -3.20 -0.16 32.61
N LEU A 166 -2.67 1.02 32.26
CA LEU A 166 -1.69 1.17 31.20
C LEU A 166 -0.37 0.43 31.51
N LYS A 167 0.11 0.47 32.76
CA LYS A 167 1.30 -0.28 33.20
C LYS A 167 1.09 -1.79 33.10
N GLU A 168 -0.09 -2.28 33.47
CA GLU A 168 -0.47 -3.69 33.30
C GLU A 168 -0.47 -4.09 31.83
N ILE A 169 -1.15 -3.33 30.96
CA ILE A 169 -1.25 -3.59 29.53
C ILE A 169 0.14 -3.61 28.89
N LYS A 170 1.02 -2.66 29.23
CA LYS A 170 2.40 -2.63 28.71
C LYS A 170 3.22 -3.83 29.16
N SER A 171 3.02 -4.29 30.40
CA SER A 171 3.70 -5.48 30.93
C SER A 171 3.22 -6.76 30.24
N GLU A 172 1.90 -6.90 30.04
CA GLU A 172 1.32 -7.99 29.26
C GLU A 172 1.77 -7.92 27.78
N GLY A 173 1.86 -6.71 27.22
CA GLY A 173 2.27 -6.47 25.84
C GLY A 173 3.68 -6.96 25.55
N LYS A 174 4.62 -6.80 26.47
CA LYS A 174 5.98 -7.34 26.33
C LYS A 174 5.94 -8.87 26.13
N LEU A 175 5.22 -9.57 27.01
CA LEU A 175 5.04 -11.03 26.93
C LEU A 175 4.31 -11.44 25.66
N ARG A 176 3.27 -10.69 25.25
CA ARG A 176 2.54 -10.95 24.01
C ARG A 176 3.46 -10.84 22.80
N TYR A 177 4.28 -9.79 22.72
CA TYR A 177 5.12 -9.54 21.55
C TYR A 177 6.26 -10.56 21.44
N GLU A 178 6.90 -10.92 22.56
CA GLU A 178 7.88 -12.02 22.62
C GLU A 178 7.30 -13.34 22.07
N ASN A 179 6.02 -13.60 22.35
CA ASN A 179 5.32 -14.80 21.89
C ASN A 179 4.54 -14.60 20.57
N LYS A 180 4.70 -13.46 19.89
CA LYS A 180 3.99 -13.10 18.65
C LYS A 180 2.47 -13.23 18.75
N ILE A 181 1.93 -12.86 19.90
CA ILE A 181 0.49 -12.79 20.17
C ILE A 181 -0.04 -11.44 19.68
N PRO A 182 -1.04 -11.41 18.79
CA PRO A 182 -1.60 -10.19 18.21
C PRO A 182 -2.52 -9.42 19.19
N PRO A 183 -2.85 -8.16 18.87
CA PRO A 183 -2.24 -7.31 17.83
C PRO A 183 -1.03 -6.51 18.38
N GLY A 184 -0.26 -5.91 17.48
CA GLY A 184 0.80 -4.94 17.79
C GLY A 184 2.23 -5.51 17.86
N PHE A 185 2.43 -6.82 17.74
CA PHE A 185 3.79 -7.39 17.80
C PHE A 185 4.67 -6.95 16.63
N LYS A 186 4.08 -6.47 15.53
CA LYS A 186 4.81 -5.88 14.40
C LYS A 186 5.43 -4.52 14.72
N ASP A 187 4.98 -3.88 15.79
CA ASP A 187 5.41 -2.55 16.23
C ASP A 187 6.44 -2.59 17.36
N GLU A 188 7.01 -3.76 17.64
CA GLU A 188 7.96 -3.97 18.75
C GLU A 188 9.19 -3.05 18.70
N ASN A 189 9.62 -2.67 17.49
CA ASN A 189 10.79 -1.83 17.23
C ASN A 189 10.48 -0.32 17.29
N LYS A 190 9.23 0.10 17.51
CA LYS A 190 8.87 1.51 17.68
C LYS A 190 9.22 1.99 19.10
N SER A 191 9.28 3.31 19.28
CA SER A 191 9.44 3.92 20.61
C SER A 191 8.36 3.45 21.58
N ASP A 192 8.68 3.35 22.89
CA ASP A 192 7.78 2.83 23.94
C ASP A 192 6.37 3.45 23.93
N HIS A 193 6.24 4.73 23.58
CA HIS A 193 4.94 5.40 23.48
C HIS A 193 4.07 4.92 22.31
N LYS A 194 4.68 4.52 21.19
CA LYS A 194 4.00 4.05 19.98
C LYS A 194 3.93 2.52 19.88
N LYS A 195 4.83 1.82 20.57
CA LYS A 195 4.97 0.37 20.56
C LYS A 195 3.70 -0.36 21.00
N PHE A 196 2.95 0.19 21.95
CA PHE A 196 1.77 -0.46 22.54
C PHE A 196 0.44 0.14 22.07
N GLY A 197 0.43 1.05 21.09
CA GLY A 197 -0.79 1.73 20.63
C GLY A 197 -1.88 0.74 20.18
N ASP A 198 -1.55 -0.13 19.23
CA ASP A 198 -2.43 -1.20 18.72
C ASP A 198 -3.00 -2.08 19.85
N LEU A 199 -2.18 -2.40 20.86
CA LEU A 199 -2.59 -3.23 21.98
C LEU A 199 -3.53 -2.50 22.94
N ILE A 200 -3.26 -1.22 23.22
CA ILE A 200 -4.15 -0.37 24.04
C ILE A 200 -5.51 -0.25 23.35
N ILE A 201 -5.52 0.08 22.04
CA ILE A 201 -6.73 0.12 21.21
C ILE A 201 -7.51 -1.19 21.31
N TRP A 202 -6.82 -2.33 21.18
CA TRP A 202 -7.44 -3.64 21.28
C TRP A 202 -8.11 -3.90 22.63
N PHE A 203 -7.47 -3.51 23.74
CA PHE A 203 -8.07 -3.64 25.06
C PHE A 203 -9.27 -2.70 25.26
N GLU A 204 -9.23 -1.48 24.74
CA GLU A 204 -10.37 -0.57 24.77
C GLU A 204 -11.56 -1.14 23.97
N ILE A 205 -11.30 -1.76 22.81
CA ILE A 205 -12.30 -2.48 22.01
C ILE A 205 -12.93 -3.63 22.82
N ILE A 206 -12.10 -4.42 23.52
CA ILE A 206 -12.59 -5.53 24.34
C ILE A 206 -13.51 -5.03 25.46
N GLU A 207 -13.13 -3.96 26.18
CA GLU A 207 -13.96 -3.40 27.26
C GLU A 207 -15.26 -2.78 26.73
N LYS A 208 -15.20 -2.11 25.56
CA LYS A 208 -16.40 -1.61 24.88
C LYS A 208 -17.32 -2.74 24.42
N ALA A 209 -16.76 -3.85 23.92
CA ALA A 209 -17.52 -5.02 23.54
C ALA A 209 -18.19 -5.69 24.75
N LYS A 210 -17.48 -5.78 25.88
CA LYS A 210 -18.01 -6.34 27.14
C LYS A 210 -19.20 -5.54 27.66
N SER A 211 -19.12 -4.22 27.63
CA SER A 211 -20.16 -3.32 28.14
C SER A 211 -21.36 -3.21 27.19
N SER A 212 -21.12 -3.05 25.88
CA SER A 212 -22.18 -2.86 24.90
C SER A 212 -22.91 -4.14 24.50
N LYS A 213 -22.25 -5.31 24.62
CA LYS A 213 -22.72 -6.61 24.10
C LYS A 213 -23.05 -6.60 22.60
N LYS A 214 -22.55 -5.61 21.86
CA LYS A 214 -22.70 -5.52 20.40
C LYS A 214 -21.53 -6.22 19.71
N ASN A 215 -21.80 -6.77 18.53
CA ASN A 215 -20.73 -7.21 17.63
C ASN A 215 -19.85 -6.01 17.25
N ILE A 216 -18.58 -6.25 16.99
CA ILE A 216 -17.60 -5.21 16.66
C ILE A 216 -17.18 -5.34 15.20
N ILE A 217 -17.25 -4.23 14.47
CA ILE A 217 -16.60 -4.06 13.17
C ILE A 217 -15.56 -2.96 13.33
N LEU A 218 -14.28 -3.33 13.28
CA LEU A 218 -13.19 -2.37 13.20
C LEU A 218 -13.06 -1.89 11.75
N VAL A 219 -13.01 -0.59 11.53
CA VAL A 219 -12.69 0.00 10.23
C VAL A 219 -11.26 0.50 10.31
N SER A 220 -10.37 -0.16 9.58
CA SER A 220 -8.94 0.16 9.58
C SER A 220 -8.35 -0.10 8.19
N GLY A 221 -7.49 0.81 7.74
CA GLY A 221 -6.61 0.58 6.59
C GLY A 221 -5.36 -0.25 6.93
N ASP A 222 -5.16 -0.64 8.19
CA ASP A 222 -4.03 -1.47 8.59
C ASP A 222 -4.26 -2.92 8.11
N THR A 223 -3.25 -3.43 7.44
CA THR A 223 -3.27 -4.70 6.74
C THR A 223 -2.11 -5.60 7.12
N LYS A 224 -1.43 -5.26 8.22
CA LYS A 224 -0.41 -6.12 8.83
C LYS A 224 -0.98 -7.50 9.18
N ASP A 225 -0.09 -8.47 9.14
CA ASP A 225 -0.35 -9.89 9.37
C ASP A 225 -0.62 -10.24 10.86
N ASP A 226 -0.53 -9.27 11.78
CA ASP A 226 -1.04 -9.40 13.15
C ASP A 226 -2.52 -9.01 13.29
N TRP A 227 -3.12 -8.39 12.26
CA TRP A 227 -4.56 -8.10 12.19
C TRP A 227 -5.30 -9.01 11.20
N TRP A 228 -4.64 -9.41 10.11
CA TRP A 228 -5.25 -10.18 9.02
C TRP A 228 -4.67 -11.58 8.87
N LEU A 229 -5.54 -12.52 8.50
CA LEU A 229 -5.10 -13.78 7.89
C LEU A 229 -4.94 -13.56 6.39
N GLU A 230 -3.69 -13.50 5.94
CA GLU A 230 -3.33 -13.33 4.53
C GLU A 230 -2.68 -14.60 3.97
N LYS A 231 -2.94 -14.87 2.68
CA LYS A 231 -2.24 -15.91 1.92
C LYS A 231 -1.96 -15.41 0.51
N ASP A 232 -0.69 -15.43 0.10
CA ASP A 232 -0.25 -15.07 -1.24
C ASP A 232 -0.78 -13.69 -1.70
N GLY A 233 -0.72 -12.68 -0.81
CA GLY A 233 -1.24 -11.32 -1.05
C GLY A 233 -2.75 -11.17 -0.93
N ASN A 234 -3.50 -12.25 -0.70
CA ASN A 234 -4.95 -12.22 -0.57
C ASN A 234 -5.38 -12.20 0.91
N LYS A 235 -6.04 -11.12 1.32
CA LYS A 235 -6.64 -10.98 2.66
C LYS A 235 -7.89 -11.84 2.75
N ILE A 236 -7.82 -12.89 3.55
CA ILE A 236 -8.89 -13.87 3.64
C ILE A 236 -9.98 -13.39 4.61
N MET A 237 -9.56 -13.03 5.83
CA MET A 237 -10.41 -12.58 6.93
C MET A 237 -9.57 -12.02 8.09
N PRO A 238 -10.17 -11.40 9.12
CA PRO A 238 -9.47 -11.03 10.34
C PRO A 238 -8.82 -12.24 11.01
N LEU A 239 -7.68 -12.01 11.67
CA LEU A 239 -6.89 -13.07 12.26
C LEU A 239 -7.73 -13.90 13.26
N PRO A 240 -7.77 -15.25 13.15
CA PRO A 240 -8.58 -16.09 14.02
C PRO A 240 -8.32 -15.88 15.53
N ALA A 241 -7.08 -15.56 15.90
CA ALA A 241 -6.71 -15.28 17.28
C ALA A 241 -7.49 -14.09 17.87
N LEU A 242 -7.66 -13.00 17.11
CA LEU A 242 -8.42 -11.81 17.52
C LEU A 242 -9.91 -12.13 17.66
N LYS A 243 -10.48 -12.84 16.68
CA LYS A 243 -11.89 -13.31 16.75
C LYS A 243 -12.13 -14.18 17.97
N LYS A 244 -11.21 -15.09 18.26
CA LYS A 244 -11.29 -16.00 19.41
C LYS A 244 -11.19 -15.25 20.73
N GLU A 245 -10.25 -14.30 20.83
CA GLU A 245 -10.06 -13.50 22.05
C GLU A 245 -11.29 -12.64 22.34
N LEU A 246 -11.77 -11.86 21.36
CA LEU A 246 -12.94 -11.01 21.57
C LEU A 246 -14.18 -11.83 21.94
N TYR A 247 -14.40 -12.97 21.26
CA TYR A 247 -15.51 -13.84 21.62
C TYR A 247 -15.35 -14.43 23.02
N LYS A 248 -14.15 -14.88 23.41
CA LYS A 248 -13.90 -15.45 24.74
C LYS A 248 -14.13 -14.41 25.84
N GLN A 249 -13.72 -13.16 25.61
CA GLN A 249 -13.79 -12.11 26.62
C GLN A 249 -15.14 -11.39 26.68
N ALA A 250 -15.82 -11.21 25.55
CA ALA A 250 -17.04 -10.39 25.45
C ALA A 250 -18.28 -11.15 24.95
N GLY A 251 -18.11 -12.34 24.35
CA GLY A 251 -19.20 -13.15 23.81
C GLY A 251 -19.75 -12.67 22.45
N VAL A 252 -19.06 -11.74 21.78
CA VAL A 252 -19.52 -11.09 20.55
C VAL A 252 -18.63 -11.43 19.36
N ASN A 253 -19.14 -11.22 18.15
CA ASN A 253 -18.37 -11.42 16.91
C ASN A 253 -17.48 -10.21 16.60
N PHE A 254 -16.38 -10.49 15.89
CA PHE A 254 -15.42 -9.50 15.43
C PHE A 254 -15.26 -9.58 13.91
N HIS A 255 -15.23 -8.42 13.25
CA HIS A 255 -14.83 -8.28 11.87
C HIS A 255 -14.00 -7.02 11.65
N ILE A 256 -13.29 -6.95 10.51
CA ILE A 256 -12.55 -5.78 10.09
C ILE A 256 -13.00 -5.43 8.67
N TYR A 257 -13.30 -4.16 8.43
CA TYR A 257 -13.42 -3.60 7.09
C TYR A 257 -12.23 -2.70 6.79
N THR A 258 -11.69 -2.86 5.58
CA THR A 258 -10.85 -1.84 4.96
C THR A 258 -11.70 -0.60 4.63
N PRO A 259 -11.09 0.59 4.44
CA PRO A 259 -11.83 1.81 4.16
C PRO A 259 -12.70 1.70 2.89
N ASP A 260 -12.19 1.05 1.84
CA ASP A 260 -12.91 0.85 0.58
C ASP A 260 -14.08 -0.14 0.75
N ALA A 261 -13.88 -1.25 1.45
CA ALA A 261 -14.94 -2.20 1.76
C ALA A 261 -16.02 -1.57 2.65
N PHE A 262 -15.62 -0.75 3.63
CA PHE A 262 -16.56 -0.01 4.47
C PHE A 262 -17.46 0.92 3.65
N LEU A 263 -16.88 1.68 2.71
CA LEU A 263 -17.66 2.50 1.79
C LEU A 263 -18.54 1.64 0.87
N GLU A 264 -18.04 0.53 0.33
CA GLU A 264 -18.84 -0.35 -0.54
C GLU A 264 -20.06 -0.92 0.18
N PHE A 265 -19.89 -1.40 1.42
CA PHE A 265 -21.00 -1.98 2.19
C PHE A 265 -22.00 -0.94 2.68
N SER A 266 -21.54 0.29 2.97
CA SER A 266 -22.41 1.38 3.42
C SER A 266 -23.16 2.08 2.27
N THR A 267 -22.61 2.04 1.04
CA THR A 267 -23.24 2.59 -0.18
C THR A 267 -24.21 1.63 -0.85
N ILE A 268 -24.44 0.42 -0.35
CA ILE A 268 -25.54 -0.42 -0.88
C ILE A 268 -26.92 0.29 -0.73
N GLU A 269 -27.05 1.28 0.14
CA GLU A 269 -28.24 2.14 0.30
C GLU A 269 -28.08 3.59 -0.23
N LEU A 270 -26.90 4.00 -0.70
CA LEU A 270 -26.60 5.34 -1.21
C LEU A 270 -25.98 5.19 -2.60
N GLU A 271 -26.51 5.83 -3.66
CA GLU A 271 -26.00 5.71 -5.04
C GLU A 271 -24.48 5.47 -5.09
N LYS A 272 -24.07 4.28 -5.57
CA LYS A 272 -22.67 3.84 -5.53
C LYS A 272 -21.78 4.88 -6.22
N LYS A 273 -20.90 5.53 -5.45
CA LYS A 273 -19.85 6.40 -5.97
C LYS A 273 -18.55 5.62 -6.09
N ASP A 274 -18.37 4.96 -7.23
CA ASP A 274 -17.19 4.14 -7.53
C ASP A 274 -15.86 4.93 -7.40
N SER A 275 -15.89 6.26 -7.57
CA SER A 275 -14.71 7.12 -7.41
C SER A 275 -14.14 7.11 -5.99
N SER A 276 -15.00 7.17 -4.97
CA SER A 276 -14.58 7.29 -3.57
C SER A 276 -14.04 5.97 -3.04
N ILE A 277 -14.65 4.85 -3.45
CA ILE A 277 -14.16 3.50 -3.16
C ILE A 277 -12.78 3.29 -3.80
N SER A 278 -12.63 3.70 -5.07
CA SER A 278 -11.36 3.59 -5.79
C SER A 278 -10.26 4.46 -5.18
N GLU A 279 -10.59 5.67 -4.71
CA GLU A 279 -9.64 6.53 -4.02
C GLU A 279 -9.18 5.94 -2.68
N ALA A 280 -10.13 5.48 -1.85
CA ALA A 280 -9.83 4.84 -0.57
C ALA A 280 -8.92 3.61 -0.74
N ARG A 281 -9.17 2.79 -1.77
CA ARG A 281 -8.33 1.63 -2.12
C ARG A 281 -6.91 2.03 -2.51
N LYS A 282 -6.75 3.05 -3.36
CA LYS A 282 -5.42 3.54 -3.79
C LYS A 282 -4.58 4.02 -2.62
N PHE A 283 -5.17 4.76 -1.69
CA PHE A 283 -4.45 5.23 -0.49
C PHE A 283 -4.03 4.06 0.41
N GLN A 284 -4.90 3.06 0.57
CA GLN A 284 -4.54 1.86 1.31
C GLN A 284 -3.37 1.10 0.66
N GLU A 285 -3.43 0.88 -0.65
CA GLU A 285 -2.33 0.25 -1.41
C GLU A 285 -1.03 1.06 -1.28
N PHE A 286 -1.12 2.39 -1.27
CA PHE A 286 0.03 3.27 -1.07
C PHE A 286 0.63 3.18 0.34
N ASP A 287 -0.20 3.19 1.38
CA ASP A 287 0.25 3.04 2.77
C ASP A 287 0.89 1.65 3.02
N GLU A 288 0.38 0.60 2.36
CA GLU A 288 0.97 -0.75 2.35
C GLU A 288 2.38 -0.76 1.74
N LEU A 289 2.56 -0.07 0.61
CA LEU A 289 3.86 0.07 -0.05
C LEU A 289 4.87 0.87 0.82
N ILE A 290 4.43 1.94 1.49
CA ILE A 290 5.31 2.71 2.38
C ILE A 290 5.68 1.90 3.64
N GLY A 291 4.70 1.20 4.23
CA GLY A 291 4.92 0.38 5.42
C GLY A 291 5.93 -0.75 5.16
N THR A 292 5.84 -1.38 3.98
CA THR A 292 6.83 -2.37 3.53
C THR A 292 8.20 -1.74 3.28
N ASP A 293 8.29 -0.54 2.71
CA ASP A 293 9.56 0.18 2.53
C ASP A 293 10.24 0.59 3.85
N GLN A 294 9.49 0.95 4.90
CA GLN A 294 10.06 1.24 6.22
C GLN A 294 10.57 -0.02 6.93
N GLN A 295 9.79 -1.11 6.94
CA GLN A 295 10.26 -2.41 7.44
C GLN A 295 11.47 -2.92 6.65
N TYR A 296 11.46 -2.70 5.34
CA TYR A 296 12.58 -2.99 4.46
C TYR A 296 13.79 -2.16 4.86
N ASN A 297 13.70 -0.83 5.02
CA ASN A 297 14.81 0.03 5.43
C ASN A 297 15.45 -0.37 6.78
N TYR A 298 14.67 -0.82 7.76
CA TYR A 298 15.22 -1.37 9.01
C TYR A 298 15.94 -2.70 8.80
N LYS A 299 15.39 -3.58 7.97
CA LYS A 299 16.04 -4.85 7.60
C LYS A 299 17.30 -4.61 6.76
N LEU A 300 17.30 -3.61 5.88
CA LEU A 300 18.44 -3.17 5.07
C LEU A 300 19.59 -2.63 5.90
N GLN A 301 19.32 -1.90 6.98
CA GLN A 301 20.37 -1.41 7.87
C GLN A 301 21.16 -2.59 8.47
N SER A 302 20.48 -3.70 8.76
CA SER A 302 21.10 -4.95 9.23
C SER A 302 21.78 -5.78 8.11
N ILE A 303 21.29 -5.70 6.87
CA ILE A 303 21.84 -6.43 5.71
C ILE A 303 23.03 -5.70 5.06
N SER A 304 23.05 -4.36 5.08
CA SER A 304 24.12 -3.53 4.49
C SER A 304 25.51 -3.81 5.10
N LEU A 305 25.55 -4.25 6.36
CA LEU A 305 26.75 -4.70 7.05
C LEU A 305 27.34 -6.01 6.48
N ASN A 306 26.57 -6.78 5.71
CA ASN A 306 26.95 -8.09 5.17
C ASN A 306 27.19 -8.12 3.64
N LEU A 307 26.83 -7.07 2.90
CA LEU A 307 26.79 -7.08 1.41
C LEU A 307 28.09 -6.62 0.72
N SER A 308 29.14 -6.25 1.45
CA SER A 308 30.41 -5.76 0.88
C SER A 308 31.30 -6.88 0.30
N SER A 309 30.79 -7.70 -0.64
CA SER A 309 31.54 -8.82 -1.24
C SER A 309 31.61 -8.75 -2.77
N PRO A 310 32.81 -8.80 -3.38
CA PRO A 310 33.01 -8.85 -4.84
C PRO A 310 32.22 -9.95 -5.57
N PHE A 311 31.92 -11.06 -4.88
CA PHE A 311 31.21 -12.22 -5.42
C PHE A 311 29.76 -11.93 -5.86
N LEU A 312 29.10 -10.96 -5.22
CA LEU A 312 27.73 -10.58 -5.55
C LEU A 312 27.65 -9.88 -6.91
N SER A 313 28.56 -8.93 -7.16
CA SER A 313 28.60 -8.19 -8.44
C SER A 313 28.80 -9.12 -9.64
N ASP A 314 29.68 -10.12 -9.53
CA ASP A 314 29.90 -11.10 -10.61
C ASP A 314 28.67 -11.96 -10.86
N LYS A 315 27.93 -12.31 -9.80
CA LYS A 315 26.69 -13.07 -9.94
C LYS A 315 25.61 -12.28 -10.65
N PHE A 316 25.43 -10.99 -10.36
CA PHE A 316 24.49 -10.13 -11.09
C PHE A 316 24.87 -9.96 -12.57
N LYS A 317 26.15 -9.79 -12.87
CA LYS A 317 26.65 -9.74 -14.26
C LYS A 317 26.34 -11.01 -15.04
N ASN A 318 26.48 -12.18 -14.40
CA ASN A 318 26.12 -13.45 -15.04
C ASN A 318 24.61 -13.57 -15.32
N ILE A 319 23.76 -13.07 -14.41
CA ILE A 319 22.30 -13.04 -14.62
C ILE A 319 21.95 -12.13 -15.80
N ILE A 320 22.58 -10.95 -15.90
CA ILE A 320 22.40 -10.03 -17.04
C ILE A 320 22.74 -10.74 -18.36
N ILE A 321 23.87 -11.43 -18.41
CA ILE A 321 24.31 -12.18 -19.61
C ILE A 321 23.31 -13.29 -19.97
N GLU A 322 22.78 -14.01 -18.97
CA GLU A 322 21.78 -15.06 -19.18
C GLU A 322 20.48 -14.50 -19.76
N ILE A 323 20.02 -13.33 -19.28
CA ILE A 323 18.84 -12.63 -19.82
C ILE A 323 19.08 -12.16 -21.26
N GLU A 324 20.22 -11.50 -21.52
CA GLU A 324 20.58 -11.00 -22.84
C GLU A 324 20.61 -12.13 -23.89
N ASN A 325 21.23 -13.26 -23.56
CA ASN A 325 21.45 -14.32 -24.54
C ASN A 325 20.23 -15.24 -24.72
N ASN A 326 19.51 -15.53 -23.64
CA ASN A 326 18.50 -16.59 -23.66
C ASN A 326 17.06 -16.07 -23.67
N ILE A 327 16.80 -14.85 -23.19
CA ILE A 327 15.44 -14.35 -23.01
C ILE A 327 15.13 -13.28 -24.06
N ILE A 328 16.03 -12.31 -24.24
CA ILE A 328 15.83 -11.26 -25.26
C ILE A 328 15.77 -11.89 -26.66
N SER A 329 16.63 -12.87 -26.95
CA SER A 329 16.63 -13.58 -28.24
C SER A 329 15.32 -14.31 -28.51
N VAL A 330 14.68 -14.89 -27.48
CA VAL A 330 13.35 -15.51 -27.57
C VAL A 330 12.29 -14.44 -27.80
N MET A 331 12.31 -13.33 -27.06
CA MET A 331 11.35 -12.25 -27.23
C MET A 331 11.43 -11.62 -28.63
N GLU A 332 12.63 -11.36 -29.15
CA GLU A 332 12.84 -10.81 -30.49
C GLU A 332 12.33 -11.74 -31.60
N ARG A 333 12.51 -13.06 -31.43
CA ARG A 333 12.01 -14.06 -32.38
C ARG A 333 10.48 -14.15 -32.39
N LEU A 334 9.85 -13.96 -31.23
CA LEU A 334 8.41 -14.20 -31.02
C LEU A 334 7.53 -12.98 -31.22
N ILE A 335 8.09 -11.82 -31.58
CA ILE A 335 7.30 -10.67 -32.04
C ILE A 335 7.04 -10.86 -33.55
N PRO A 336 5.83 -11.26 -33.98
CA PRO A 336 5.56 -11.46 -35.40
C PRO A 336 5.53 -10.10 -36.11
N TYR A 337 6.28 -9.98 -37.21
CA TYR A 337 6.05 -8.89 -38.15
C TYR A 337 4.73 -9.15 -38.89
N ASP A 338 3.64 -8.52 -38.43
CA ASP A 338 2.36 -8.50 -39.14
C ASP A 338 2.11 -7.09 -39.71
N PRO A 339 2.41 -6.87 -41.01
CA PRO A 339 2.31 -5.54 -41.62
C PRO A 339 0.87 -5.05 -41.84
N ILE A 340 -0.17 -5.87 -41.55
CA ILE A 340 -1.55 -5.55 -41.93
C ILE A 340 -2.52 -5.45 -40.74
N ASN A 341 -2.36 -6.23 -39.65
CA ASN A 341 -3.42 -6.31 -38.62
C ASN A 341 -3.06 -5.94 -37.17
N ASP A 342 -1.80 -5.67 -36.80
CA ASP A 342 -1.43 -5.51 -35.37
C ASP A 342 -0.26 -4.53 -35.09
N SER A 343 -0.20 -3.41 -35.81
CA SER A 343 0.90 -2.43 -35.71
C SER A 343 1.10 -1.85 -34.31
N ILE A 344 0.04 -1.74 -33.50
CA ILE A 344 0.08 -1.19 -32.14
C ILE A 344 0.76 -2.15 -31.16
N ASN A 345 0.38 -3.43 -31.19
CA ASN A 345 0.97 -4.45 -30.31
C ASN A 345 2.42 -4.76 -30.70
N TYR A 346 2.72 -4.76 -31.99
CA TYR A 346 4.08 -4.88 -32.51
C TYR A 346 4.98 -3.73 -32.00
N THR A 347 4.52 -2.49 -32.13
CA THR A 347 5.26 -1.30 -31.68
C THR A 347 5.43 -1.29 -30.15
N LYS A 348 4.40 -1.68 -29.39
CA LYS A 348 4.47 -1.81 -27.92
C LYS A 348 5.53 -2.85 -27.50
N ASN A 349 5.52 -4.03 -28.11
CA ASN A 349 6.44 -5.12 -27.75
C ASN A 349 7.90 -4.80 -28.11
N ILE A 350 8.15 -4.17 -29.25
CA ILE A 350 9.50 -3.71 -29.63
C ILE A 350 10.00 -2.64 -28.66
N ASN A 351 9.15 -1.66 -28.31
CA ASN A 351 9.52 -0.63 -27.35
C ASN A 351 9.86 -1.23 -25.97
N ASN A 352 9.10 -2.24 -25.52
CA ASN A 352 9.38 -2.94 -24.27
C ASN A 352 10.76 -3.66 -24.32
N ILE A 353 11.09 -4.35 -25.42
CA ILE A 353 12.40 -5.00 -25.59
C ILE A 353 13.54 -3.99 -25.56
N GLU A 354 13.41 -2.87 -26.28
CA GLU A 354 14.44 -1.83 -26.32
C GLU A 354 14.63 -1.15 -24.96
N ILE A 355 13.56 -0.94 -24.18
CA ILE A 355 13.62 -0.47 -22.80
C ILE A 355 14.40 -1.47 -21.91
N ILE A 356 14.10 -2.76 -22.03
CA ILE A 356 14.77 -3.83 -21.27
C ILE A 356 16.26 -3.89 -21.61
N LYS A 357 16.62 -3.87 -22.89
CA LYS A 357 18.02 -3.85 -23.35
C LYS A 357 18.77 -2.62 -22.83
N PHE A 358 18.12 -1.46 -22.86
CA PHE A 358 18.71 -0.23 -22.36
C PHE A 358 18.98 -0.30 -20.86
N GLN A 359 18.03 -0.81 -20.07
CA GLN A 359 18.19 -1.00 -18.62
C GLN A 359 19.29 -2.01 -18.29
N LEU A 360 19.35 -3.16 -18.98
CA LEU A 360 20.41 -4.15 -18.81
C LEU A 360 21.80 -3.56 -19.11
N LYS A 361 21.91 -2.77 -20.19
CA LYS A 361 23.16 -2.10 -20.57
C LYS A 361 23.63 -1.10 -19.52
N LEU A 362 22.72 -0.35 -18.90
CA LEU A 362 23.06 0.57 -17.80
C LEU A 362 23.55 -0.23 -16.60
N MET A 363 22.83 -1.27 -16.22
CA MET A 363 23.11 -2.09 -15.03
C MET A 363 24.41 -2.90 -15.14
N LYS A 364 24.86 -3.24 -16.35
CA LYS A 364 26.10 -4.01 -16.59
C LYS A 364 27.38 -3.30 -16.12
N ASN A 365 27.35 -1.96 -16.07
CA ASN A 365 28.48 -1.12 -15.68
C ASN A 365 28.43 -0.68 -14.20
N GLU A 366 27.39 -1.09 -13.47
CA GLU A 366 27.16 -0.69 -12.08
C GLU A 366 27.71 -1.70 -11.07
N ASN A 367 27.99 -1.22 -9.86
CA ASN A 367 28.39 -2.06 -8.75
C ASN A 367 27.17 -2.49 -7.93
N PHE A 368 26.84 -3.79 -7.94
CA PHE A 368 25.70 -4.37 -7.21
C PHE A 368 25.95 -4.56 -5.71
N ASN A 369 26.73 -3.66 -5.11
CA ASN A 369 26.94 -3.60 -3.66
C ASN A 369 25.93 -2.67 -2.97
N ASP A 370 25.12 -1.97 -3.75
CA ASP A 370 24.04 -1.10 -3.28
C ASP A 370 22.68 -1.76 -3.47
N ILE A 371 21.89 -1.79 -2.40
CA ILE A 371 20.50 -2.27 -2.38
C ILE A 371 19.62 -1.52 -3.38
N PHE A 372 19.86 -0.23 -3.62
CA PHE A 372 19.13 0.51 -4.64
C PHE A 372 19.25 -0.18 -6.00
N MET A 373 20.46 -0.61 -6.36
CA MET A 373 20.70 -1.34 -7.61
C MET A 373 20.05 -2.72 -7.61
N ILE A 374 20.02 -3.41 -6.46
CA ILE A 374 19.34 -4.71 -6.33
C ILE A 374 17.82 -4.56 -6.52
N LYS A 375 17.20 -3.52 -5.95
CA LYS A 375 15.78 -3.19 -6.13
C LYS A 375 15.44 -2.80 -7.57
N GLN A 376 16.29 -2.00 -8.20
CA GLN A 376 16.15 -1.66 -9.62
C GLN A 376 16.22 -2.93 -10.49
N PHE A 377 17.08 -3.88 -10.12
CA PHE A 377 17.19 -5.16 -10.80
C PHE A 377 15.96 -6.06 -10.61
N ASP A 378 15.38 -6.14 -9.41
CA ASP A 378 14.11 -6.86 -9.18
C ASP A 378 12.93 -6.24 -9.95
N THR A 379 12.89 -4.91 -10.02
CA THR A 379 11.89 -4.17 -10.81
C THR A 379 11.99 -4.54 -12.30
N LEU A 380 13.21 -4.59 -12.84
CA LEU A 380 13.46 -5.04 -14.21
C LEU A 380 13.00 -6.49 -14.43
N LEU A 381 13.30 -7.41 -13.51
CA LEU A 381 12.84 -8.80 -13.63
C LEU A 381 11.32 -8.93 -13.59
N SER A 382 10.66 -8.13 -12.75
CA SER A 382 9.19 -8.09 -12.67
C SER A 382 8.57 -7.57 -13.97
N TYR A 383 9.17 -6.53 -14.56
CA TYR A 383 8.77 -6.02 -15.86
C TYR A 383 8.98 -7.04 -16.99
N LEU A 384 10.09 -7.79 -16.95
CA LEU A 384 10.41 -8.86 -17.90
C LEU A 384 9.39 -10.02 -17.81
N LEU A 385 9.01 -10.44 -16.60
CA LEU A 385 7.98 -11.46 -16.36
C LEU A 385 6.61 -11.06 -16.91
N ASN A 386 6.21 -9.81 -16.68
CA ASN A 386 4.96 -9.27 -17.20
C ASN A 386 4.97 -9.26 -18.73
N THR A 387 6.09 -8.85 -19.34
CA THR A 387 6.22 -8.80 -20.80
C THR A 387 6.16 -10.20 -21.43
N LEU A 388 6.81 -11.20 -20.83
CA LEU A 388 6.74 -12.59 -21.30
C LEU A 388 5.34 -13.21 -21.12
N SER A 389 4.66 -12.84 -20.03
CA SER A 389 3.29 -13.28 -19.76
C SER A 389 2.30 -12.66 -20.74
N GLU A 390 2.48 -11.39 -21.13
CA GLU A 390 1.73 -10.75 -22.22
C GLU A 390 1.97 -11.47 -23.56
N LEU A 391 3.21 -11.87 -23.87
CA LEU A 391 3.53 -12.63 -25.08
C LEU A 391 2.85 -14.01 -25.10
N LEU A 392 2.80 -14.72 -23.96
CA LEU A 392 2.10 -16.00 -23.83
C LEU A 392 0.59 -15.91 -24.07
N LEU A 393 -0.03 -14.77 -23.76
CA LEU A 393 -1.47 -14.56 -23.91
C LEU A 393 -1.89 -14.30 -25.37
N ASN A 394 -0.93 -14.13 -26.30
CA ASN A 394 -1.22 -13.96 -27.72
C ASN A 394 -1.67 -15.29 -28.36
N ARG A 395 -2.86 -15.27 -28.98
CA ARG A 395 -3.59 -16.48 -29.46
C ARG A 395 -2.95 -17.23 -30.65
N LYS A 396 -1.76 -16.86 -31.12
CA LYS A 396 -1.08 -17.47 -32.28
C LYS A 396 0.40 -17.76 -32.00
N LEU A 397 0.68 -18.70 -31.09
CA LEU A 397 2.04 -19.21 -30.85
C LEU A 397 2.11 -20.70 -31.20
N TYR A 398 3.25 -21.15 -31.74
CA TYR A 398 3.51 -22.57 -31.91
C TYR A 398 3.87 -23.21 -30.56
N LEU A 399 3.73 -24.53 -30.45
CA LEU A 399 3.98 -25.26 -29.20
C LEU A 399 5.42 -25.09 -28.70
N ASP A 400 6.38 -25.02 -29.63
CA ASP A 400 7.80 -24.80 -29.31
C ASP A 400 8.05 -23.38 -28.77
N ASP A 401 7.33 -22.38 -29.28
CA ASP A 401 7.42 -21.00 -28.80
C ASP A 401 6.86 -20.86 -27.38
N ILE A 402 5.76 -21.56 -27.09
CA ILE A 402 5.17 -21.65 -25.75
C ILE A 402 6.16 -22.30 -24.78
N HIS A 403 6.83 -23.38 -25.20
CA HIS A 403 7.85 -24.05 -24.39
C HIS A 403 9.03 -23.12 -24.05
N ASP A 404 9.54 -22.38 -25.04
CA ASP A 404 10.65 -21.44 -24.84
C ASP A 404 10.25 -20.25 -23.95
N LEU A 405 9.01 -19.78 -24.03
CA LEU A 405 8.47 -18.74 -23.12
C LEU A 405 8.37 -19.25 -21.68
N TYR A 406 7.84 -20.45 -21.44
CA TYR A 406 7.79 -21.04 -20.10
C TYR A 406 9.20 -21.24 -19.50
N LYS A 407 10.16 -21.66 -20.32
CA LYS A 407 11.55 -21.80 -19.91
C LYS A 407 12.14 -20.43 -19.52
N SER A 408 11.88 -19.39 -20.31
CA SER A 408 12.31 -18.02 -20.03
C SER A 408 11.72 -17.46 -18.73
N ILE A 409 10.42 -17.70 -18.49
CA ILE A 409 9.75 -17.32 -17.23
C ILE A 409 10.38 -18.02 -16.04
N SER A 410 10.62 -19.33 -16.13
CA SER A 410 11.22 -20.11 -15.04
C SER A 410 12.64 -19.64 -14.69
N ILE A 411 13.43 -19.24 -15.70
CA ILE A 411 14.77 -18.64 -15.48
C ILE A 411 14.65 -17.34 -14.69
N ILE A 412 13.70 -16.46 -15.05
CA ILE A 412 13.53 -15.18 -14.35
C ILE A 412 13.01 -15.38 -12.94
N GLU A 413 12.05 -16.27 -12.72
CA GLU A 413 11.55 -16.60 -11.38
C GLU A 413 12.66 -17.13 -10.47
N LYS A 414 13.57 -17.95 -11.01
CA LYS A 414 14.76 -18.44 -10.29
C LYS A 414 15.69 -17.30 -9.89
N HIS A 415 15.98 -16.37 -10.79
CA HIS A 415 16.82 -15.20 -10.49
C HIS A 415 16.15 -14.26 -9.50
N ARG A 416 14.84 -14.04 -9.66
CA ARG A 416 14.05 -13.24 -8.76
C ARG A 416 14.03 -13.82 -7.36
N LYS A 417 13.87 -15.14 -7.23
CA LYS A 417 13.98 -15.84 -5.93
C LYS A 417 15.34 -15.63 -5.29
N PHE A 418 16.42 -15.63 -6.06
CA PHE A 418 17.76 -15.29 -5.56
C PHE A 418 17.84 -13.83 -5.10
N ILE A 419 17.33 -12.87 -5.87
CA ILE A 419 17.33 -11.46 -5.49
C ILE A 419 16.50 -11.24 -4.22
N LEU A 420 15.35 -11.89 -4.13
CA LEU A 420 14.49 -11.91 -2.94
C LEU A 420 15.17 -12.52 -1.70
N THR A 421 16.28 -13.24 -1.86
CA THR A 421 17.11 -13.69 -0.73
C THR A 421 18.15 -12.66 -0.28
N LEU A 422 18.42 -11.66 -1.12
CA LEU A 422 19.37 -10.56 -0.87
C LEU A 422 18.67 -9.27 -0.39
N THR A 423 17.38 -9.14 -0.67
CA THR A 423 16.46 -8.08 -0.26
C THR A 423 15.63 -8.52 0.93
#